data_AF-A0A1Y3APR9-F1
#
_entry.id   AF-A0A1Y3APR9-F1
#
_cell.length_a   1.000
_cell.length_b   1.000
_cell.length_c   1.000
_cell.angle_alpha   90.00
_cell.angle_beta   90.00
_cell.angle_gamma   90.00
#
_symmetry.space_group_name_H-M   'P 1'
#
loop_
_entity.id
_entity.type
_entity.pdbx_description
1 polymer ?
#
loop_
_entity_poly.entity_id
_entity_poly.type
_entity_poly.pdbx_seq_one_letter_code
_entity_poly.pdbx_strand_id
1 'polypeptide(L)'
;MTVKELYLKTKNITAREEAMRFVATTSKIRSADDEYEGNVRGGKKAKLDSAGFDRIRFTTSNSNDDYKCDWCLENKVNRHLVLKFPEQSSHCYVTLTQYKPLIDNVCMIVSRNHSARCSLEADQECWTEIRQMMRKLSGFFSDYFNCTTVFMETVFVNKKRNQNLSSRHFVIECYPIKKRFETDAKIYFHKAILDCEQEWSINKKLIKLENNPITRKLPKGLAHFWVSIGPDFDGYGHVIEDEDYFDKNFGKDVITGMYDIHRSKSRNENFDDQMKRIKELKTKWNDYNG
;
A
#
# COMPACT_ATOMS: atom_id res chain seq x y z
N MET A 1 -22.62 -21.79 -28.01
CA MET A 1 -21.44 -21.23 -27.33
C MET A 1 -20.40 -22.32 -27.28
N THR A 2 -19.26 -22.12 -27.92
CA THR A 2 -18.18 -23.12 -27.95
C THR A 2 -17.41 -23.14 -26.62
N VAL A 3 -16.67 -24.22 -26.33
CA VAL A 3 -15.82 -24.31 -25.12
C VAL A 3 -14.79 -23.18 -25.08
N LYS A 4 -14.25 -22.79 -26.26
CA LYS A 4 -13.31 -21.68 -26.41
C LYS A 4 -13.96 -20.34 -26.08
N GLU A 5 -15.17 -20.10 -26.58
CA GLU A 5 -15.96 -18.90 -26.22
C GLU A 5 -16.30 -18.87 -24.72
N LEU A 6 -16.65 -20.02 -24.13
CA LEU A 6 -16.95 -20.12 -22.71
C LEU A 6 -15.72 -19.77 -21.86
N TYR A 7 -14.54 -20.30 -22.22
CA TYR A 7 -13.26 -20.03 -21.56
C TYR A 7 -12.85 -18.55 -21.64
N LEU A 8 -13.00 -17.92 -22.81
CA LEU A 8 -12.71 -16.49 -22.98
C LEU A 8 -13.70 -15.63 -22.19
N LYS A 9 -14.96 -16.05 -22.11
CA LYS A 9 -15.99 -15.36 -21.34
C LYS A 9 -15.75 -15.45 -19.84
N THR A 10 -15.35 -16.60 -19.32
CA THR A 10 -15.03 -16.77 -17.88
C THR A 10 -13.77 -16.02 -17.46
N LYS A 11 -12.75 -15.95 -18.33
CA LYS A 11 -11.55 -15.12 -18.08
C LYS A 11 -11.85 -13.64 -17.85
N ASN A 12 -12.90 -13.13 -18.47
CA ASN A 12 -13.25 -11.72 -18.42
C ASN A 12 -14.30 -11.39 -17.36
N ILE A 13 -14.94 -12.40 -16.74
CA ILE A 13 -15.90 -12.19 -15.67
C ILE A 13 -15.16 -12.07 -14.35
N THR A 14 -15.26 -10.91 -13.71
CA THR A 14 -14.70 -10.72 -12.36
C THR A 14 -15.61 -11.33 -11.28
N ALA A 15 -15.05 -11.77 -10.15
CA ALA A 15 -15.83 -12.25 -9.00
C ALA A 15 -16.91 -11.24 -8.56
N ARG A 16 -16.61 -9.94 -8.67
CA ARG A 16 -17.56 -8.86 -8.41
C ARG A 16 -18.76 -8.91 -9.36
N GLU A 17 -18.55 -9.15 -10.65
CA GLU A 17 -19.66 -9.27 -11.61
C GLU A 17 -20.54 -10.48 -11.32
N GLU A 18 -19.94 -11.59 -10.93
CA GLU A 18 -20.68 -12.79 -10.55
C GLU A 18 -21.53 -12.55 -9.29
N ALA A 19 -20.95 -11.94 -8.25
CA ALA A 19 -21.68 -11.51 -7.06
C ALA A 19 -22.82 -10.54 -7.39
N MET A 20 -22.59 -9.56 -8.28
CA MET A 20 -23.65 -8.65 -8.72
C MET A 20 -24.76 -9.37 -9.50
N ARG A 21 -24.44 -10.38 -10.32
CA ARG A 21 -25.46 -11.20 -10.98
C ARG A 21 -26.28 -11.99 -9.96
N PHE A 22 -25.65 -12.51 -8.92
CA PHE A 22 -26.35 -13.16 -7.82
C PHE A 22 -27.32 -12.19 -7.13
N VAL A 23 -26.84 -11.02 -6.68
CA VAL A 23 -27.67 -9.99 -6.05
C VAL A 23 -28.83 -9.53 -6.95
N ALA A 24 -28.58 -9.32 -8.24
CA ALA A 24 -29.61 -8.93 -9.21
C ALA A 24 -30.66 -10.02 -9.44
N THR A 25 -30.31 -11.28 -9.21
CA THR A 25 -31.21 -12.43 -9.33
C THR A 25 -32.02 -12.60 -8.03
N THR A 26 -31.38 -12.48 -6.87
CA THR A 26 -32.04 -12.65 -5.57
C THR A 26 -32.92 -11.47 -5.17
N SER A 27 -32.56 -10.23 -5.53
CA SER A 27 -33.40 -9.04 -5.29
C SER A 27 -34.77 -9.07 -5.98
N LYS A 28 -34.98 -9.98 -6.94
CA LYS A 28 -36.27 -10.20 -7.60
C LYS A 28 -37.14 -11.25 -6.91
N ILE A 29 -36.58 -11.99 -5.95
CA ILE A 29 -37.28 -13.00 -5.16
C ILE A 29 -37.99 -12.26 -4.03
N ARG A 30 -39.33 -12.19 -4.11
CA ARG A 30 -40.19 -11.44 -3.16
C ARG A 30 -40.69 -12.28 -1.98
N SER A 31 -40.61 -13.61 -2.06
CA SER A 31 -40.94 -14.51 -0.95
C SER A 31 -39.74 -15.42 -0.71
N ALA A 32 -39.22 -15.40 0.51
CA ALA A 32 -38.07 -16.18 0.95
C ALA A 32 -38.50 -17.37 1.83
N ASP A 33 -39.71 -17.90 1.61
CA ASP A 33 -40.13 -19.14 2.26
C ASP A 33 -39.45 -20.33 1.55
N ASP A 34 -38.41 -20.83 2.21
CA ASP A 34 -37.92 -22.22 2.31
C ASP A 34 -37.92 -23.16 1.09
N GLU A 35 -37.82 -22.66 -0.14
CA GLU A 35 -37.40 -23.49 -1.29
C GLU A 35 -36.25 -22.84 -2.06
N TYR A 36 -35.09 -22.77 -1.42
CA TYR A 36 -33.84 -22.23 -1.98
C TYR A 36 -33.38 -23.00 -3.24
N GLU A 37 -33.71 -24.28 -3.37
CA GLU A 37 -33.28 -25.11 -4.52
C GLU A 37 -34.24 -25.09 -5.73
N GLY A 38 -35.54 -24.81 -5.51
CA GLY A 38 -36.57 -24.90 -6.55
C GLY A 38 -36.63 -23.70 -7.49
N ASN A 39 -36.43 -22.49 -6.97
CA ASN A 39 -36.64 -21.24 -7.72
C ASN A 39 -35.50 -20.89 -8.71
N VAL A 40 -34.32 -21.50 -8.58
CA VAL A 40 -33.17 -21.23 -9.46
C VAL A 40 -33.36 -21.85 -10.86
N ARG A 41 -34.22 -22.86 -10.99
CA ARG A 41 -34.45 -23.57 -12.27
C ARG A 41 -35.47 -22.90 -13.19
N GLY A 42 -36.34 -22.04 -12.67
CA GLY A 42 -37.46 -21.42 -13.44
C GLY A 42 -37.28 -19.95 -13.82
N GLY A 43 -36.35 -19.22 -13.19
CA GLY A 43 -36.14 -17.80 -13.46
C GLY A 43 -35.41 -17.54 -14.78
N LYS A 44 -36.00 -16.77 -15.70
CA LYS A 44 -35.27 -16.21 -16.86
C LYS A 44 -34.04 -15.47 -16.33
N LYS A 45 -32.83 -15.98 -16.64
CA LYS A 45 -31.56 -15.30 -16.32
C LYS A 45 -31.69 -13.84 -16.75
N ALA A 46 -31.63 -12.92 -15.79
CA ALA A 46 -31.68 -11.50 -16.09
C ALA A 46 -30.52 -11.20 -17.05
N LYS A 47 -30.84 -10.84 -18.30
CA LYS A 47 -29.84 -10.33 -19.25
C LYS A 47 -29.40 -8.97 -18.71
N LEU A 48 -28.31 -8.94 -17.96
CA LEU A 48 -27.59 -7.68 -17.76
C LEU A 48 -26.98 -7.30 -19.10
N ASP A 49 -27.37 -6.14 -19.62
CA ASP A 49 -26.81 -5.60 -20.84
C ASP A 49 -25.35 -5.22 -20.57
N SER A 50 -24.41 -5.99 -21.12
CA SER A 50 -22.97 -5.79 -20.91
C SER A 50 -22.52 -4.39 -21.34
N ALA A 51 -23.19 -3.83 -22.34
CA ALA A 51 -22.91 -2.50 -22.88
C ALA A 51 -23.26 -1.35 -21.90
N GLY A 52 -24.28 -1.51 -21.07
CA GLY A 52 -24.64 -0.52 -20.04
C GLY A 52 -23.66 -0.49 -18.87
N PHE A 53 -23.01 -1.63 -18.58
CA PHE A 53 -22.08 -1.77 -17.47
C PHE A 53 -20.64 -1.37 -17.83
N ASP A 54 -20.18 -1.67 -19.05
CA ASP A 54 -18.89 -1.17 -19.54
C ASP A 54 -18.85 0.36 -19.55
N ARG A 55 -19.99 1.02 -19.83
CA ARG A 55 -20.16 2.48 -19.67
C ARG A 55 -20.02 2.96 -18.23
N ILE A 56 -20.44 2.18 -17.22
CA ILE A 56 -20.27 2.53 -15.81
C ILE A 56 -18.81 2.35 -15.38
N ARG A 57 -18.11 1.31 -15.85
CA ARG A 57 -16.66 1.14 -15.64
C ARG A 57 -15.87 2.30 -16.24
N PHE A 58 -16.15 2.65 -17.50
CA PHE A 58 -15.41 3.72 -18.21
C PHE A 58 -15.73 5.13 -17.71
N THR A 59 -16.96 5.40 -17.26
CA THR A 59 -17.31 6.73 -16.73
C THR A 59 -16.91 6.94 -15.26
N THR A 60 -16.68 5.88 -14.48
CA THR A 60 -16.17 5.99 -13.09
C THR A 60 -14.66 5.77 -12.95
N SER A 61 -13.97 5.25 -13.96
CA SER A 61 -12.52 5.45 -14.14
C SER A 61 -12.29 6.77 -14.87
N ASN A 62 -12.75 7.87 -14.28
CA ASN A 62 -12.48 9.18 -14.85
C ASN A 62 -10.96 9.40 -14.77
N SER A 63 -10.32 9.53 -15.93
CA SER A 63 -8.95 9.97 -16.19
C SER A 63 -8.64 11.39 -15.69
N ASN A 64 -9.44 11.90 -14.75
CA ASN A 64 -9.34 13.25 -14.18
C ASN A 64 -8.67 13.25 -12.79
N ASP A 65 -8.41 12.08 -12.19
CA ASP A 65 -7.73 11.98 -10.89
C ASP A 65 -6.21 12.26 -10.98
N ASP A 66 -5.60 12.11 -12.17
CA ASP A 66 -4.17 12.41 -12.38
C ASP A 66 -3.84 13.89 -12.17
N TYR A 67 -4.77 14.81 -12.45
CA TYR A 67 -4.52 16.25 -12.40
C TYR A 67 -4.51 16.86 -10.98
N LYS A 68 -4.92 16.11 -9.96
CA LYS A 68 -5.02 16.58 -8.56
C LYS A 68 -4.16 15.79 -7.57
N CYS A 69 -3.32 14.87 -8.05
CA CYS A 69 -2.46 14.10 -7.16
C CYS A 69 -1.26 14.92 -6.68
N ASP A 70 -1.10 15.01 -5.36
CA ASP A 70 0.00 15.71 -4.67
C ASP A 70 1.35 14.94 -4.73
N TRP A 71 1.32 13.69 -5.17
CA TRP A 71 2.47 12.77 -5.16
C TRP A 71 3.04 12.45 -6.55
N CYS A 72 2.31 12.71 -7.63
CA CYS A 72 2.86 12.58 -8.98
C CYS A 72 4.02 13.54 -9.19
N LEU A 73 5.19 13.04 -9.59
CA LEU A 73 6.41 13.84 -9.68
C LEU A 73 6.30 14.99 -10.70
N GLU A 74 5.48 14.80 -11.73
CA GLU A 74 5.20 15.81 -12.76
C GLU A 74 4.22 16.90 -12.28
N ASN A 75 3.52 16.69 -11.16
CA ASN A 75 2.57 17.63 -10.55
C ASN A 75 3.21 18.45 -9.41
N LYS A 76 2.39 18.90 -8.45
CA LYS A 76 2.72 19.79 -7.32
C LYS A 76 3.48 19.09 -6.18
N VAL A 77 4.48 18.27 -6.49
CA VAL A 77 5.33 17.69 -5.44
C VAL A 77 6.25 18.76 -4.87
N ASN A 78 6.46 18.71 -3.55
CA ASN A 78 7.46 19.51 -2.85
C ASN A 78 8.88 19.10 -3.28
N ARG A 79 9.36 19.64 -4.40
CA ARG A 79 10.65 19.26 -5.04
C ARG A 79 11.85 19.47 -4.12
N HIS A 80 11.78 20.42 -3.20
CA HIS A 80 12.83 20.62 -2.21
C HIS A 80 12.94 19.42 -1.26
N LEU A 81 11.90 18.59 -1.08
CA LEU A 81 11.90 17.38 -0.26
C LEU A 81 12.44 16.12 -0.97
N VAL A 82 12.63 16.17 -2.28
CA VAL A 82 13.08 15.02 -3.07
C VAL A 82 14.58 14.79 -2.91
N LEU A 83 14.98 13.53 -2.70
CA LEU A 83 16.37 13.06 -2.72
C LEU A 83 16.76 12.66 -4.13
N LYS A 84 17.94 13.10 -4.57
CA LYS A 84 18.48 12.77 -5.89
C LYS A 84 19.30 11.49 -5.79
N PHE A 85 18.91 10.47 -6.53
CA PHE A 85 19.71 9.25 -6.70
C PHE A 85 20.62 9.41 -7.93
N PRO A 86 21.87 8.92 -7.87
CA PRO A 86 22.77 8.98 -9.01
C PRO A 86 22.37 8.01 -10.13
N GLU A 87 21.75 6.88 -9.79
CA GLU A 87 21.18 5.96 -10.78
C GLU A 87 19.93 6.55 -11.43
N GLN A 88 19.71 6.17 -12.69
CA GLN A 88 18.46 6.47 -13.37
C GLN A 88 17.29 5.78 -12.65
N SER A 89 16.29 6.58 -12.32
CA SER A 89 15.11 6.15 -11.59
C SER A 89 13.88 6.49 -12.42
N SER A 90 13.29 5.45 -13.03
CA SER A 90 12.22 5.55 -14.04
C SER A 90 10.84 5.23 -13.48
N HIS A 91 10.74 4.52 -12.37
CA HIS A 91 9.46 4.11 -11.79
C HIS A 91 9.15 4.78 -10.46
N CYS A 92 10.16 4.99 -9.60
CA CYS A 92 9.97 5.54 -8.26
C CYS A 92 10.77 6.83 -8.04
N TYR A 93 10.64 7.46 -6.89
CA TYR A 93 11.53 8.50 -6.37
C TYR A 93 11.44 8.50 -4.85
N VAL A 94 12.41 9.15 -4.18
CA VAL A 94 12.40 9.25 -2.71
C VAL A 94 12.16 10.70 -2.31
N THR A 95 11.25 10.91 -1.35
CA THR A 95 10.97 12.23 -0.78
C THR A 95 10.84 12.15 0.73
N LEU A 96 11.20 13.22 1.43
CA LEU A 96 10.93 13.35 2.85
C LEU A 96 9.47 13.73 3.09
N THR A 97 8.98 13.46 4.31
CA THR A 97 7.67 13.93 4.75
C THR A 97 7.60 15.47 4.81
N GLN A 98 6.44 16.02 4.43
CA GLN A 98 6.11 17.45 4.56
C GLN A 98 5.69 17.85 5.99
N TYR A 99 5.33 16.86 6.79
CA TYR A 99 4.90 17.06 8.17
C TYR A 99 6.07 16.90 9.12
N LYS A 100 5.94 17.47 10.32
CA LYS A 100 6.91 17.25 11.39
C LYS A 100 6.96 15.76 11.73
N PRO A 101 8.08 15.07 11.47
CA PRO A 101 8.14 13.65 11.74
C PRO A 101 8.33 13.40 13.24
N LEU A 102 7.80 12.28 13.73
CA LEU A 102 8.01 11.83 15.11
C LEU A 102 9.39 11.17 15.28
N ILE A 103 9.90 10.58 14.20
CA ILE A 103 11.22 9.99 14.09
C ILE A 103 11.99 10.82 13.07
N ASP A 104 13.22 11.24 13.38
CA ASP A 104 13.98 12.07 12.45
C ASP A 104 14.19 11.37 11.10
N ASN A 105 14.30 12.16 10.04
CA ASN A 105 14.69 11.68 8.71
C ASN A 105 13.74 10.67 8.03
N VAL A 106 12.49 10.56 8.48
CA VAL A 106 11.47 9.75 7.79
C VAL A 106 11.31 10.20 6.33
N CYS A 107 11.42 9.23 5.44
CA CYS A 107 11.23 9.41 4.01
C CYS A 107 10.24 8.39 3.44
N MET A 108 9.93 8.53 2.16
CA MET A 108 8.96 7.71 1.44
C MET A 108 9.52 7.40 0.06
N ILE A 109 9.41 6.14 -0.36
CA ILE A 109 9.57 5.72 -1.75
C ILE A 109 8.20 5.82 -2.40
N VAL A 110 8.11 6.61 -3.47
CA VAL A 110 6.84 6.99 -4.09
C VAL A 110 6.94 6.69 -5.59
N SER A 111 5.91 6.12 -6.22
CA SER A 111 5.94 5.97 -7.69
C SER A 111 6.01 7.34 -8.36
N ARG A 112 6.58 7.43 -9.56
CA ARG A 112 6.65 8.73 -10.27
C ARG A 112 5.30 9.18 -10.81
N ASN A 113 4.46 8.21 -11.16
CA ASN A 113 3.10 8.35 -11.70
C ASN A 113 2.21 7.22 -11.15
N HIS A 114 0.93 7.18 -11.51
CA HIS A 114 -0.01 6.11 -11.11
C HIS A 114 0.16 4.80 -11.91
N SER A 115 1.38 4.46 -12.36
CA SER A 115 1.66 3.19 -13.05
C SER A 115 1.39 1.96 -12.18
N ALA A 116 1.60 2.07 -10.87
CA ALA A 116 1.25 1.06 -9.88
C ALA A 116 0.47 1.70 -8.72
N ARG A 117 -0.48 0.94 -8.16
CA ARG A 117 -1.26 1.40 -6.99
C ARG A 117 -0.61 1.05 -5.65
N CYS A 118 0.16 -0.03 -5.63
CA CYS A 118 0.87 -0.52 -4.46
C CYS A 118 2.06 -1.37 -4.89
N SER A 119 2.90 -1.72 -3.93
CA SER A 119 4.07 -2.56 -4.15
C SER A 119 3.75 -3.95 -4.72
N LEU A 120 2.60 -4.57 -4.37
CA LEU A 120 2.19 -5.87 -4.92
C LEU A 120 1.80 -5.80 -6.39
N GLU A 121 1.38 -4.63 -6.87
CA GLU A 121 1.05 -4.39 -8.27
C GLU A 121 2.26 -3.95 -9.10
N ALA A 122 3.41 -3.64 -8.47
CA ALA A 122 4.64 -3.32 -9.17
C ALA A 122 5.09 -4.50 -10.07
N ASP A 123 5.55 -4.15 -11.27
CA ASP A 123 6.22 -5.09 -12.16
C ASP A 123 7.66 -5.40 -11.68
N GLN A 124 8.34 -6.29 -12.39
CA GLN A 124 9.65 -6.77 -11.99
C GLN A 124 10.73 -5.67 -12.02
N GLU A 125 10.64 -4.74 -12.97
CA GLU A 125 11.59 -3.63 -13.14
C GLU A 125 11.41 -2.60 -12.02
N CYS A 126 10.18 -2.16 -11.78
CA CYS A 126 9.81 -1.28 -10.68
C CYS A 126 10.19 -1.89 -9.33
N TRP A 127 9.95 -3.18 -9.10
CA TRP A 127 10.35 -3.85 -7.86
C TRP A 127 11.87 -3.92 -7.67
N THR A 128 12.63 -4.08 -8.76
CA THR A 128 14.09 -4.05 -8.72
C THR A 128 14.59 -2.66 -8.31
N GLU A 129 14.00 -1.60 -8.87
CA GLU A 129 14.30 -0.21 -8.50
C GLU A 129 13.96 0.07 -7.02
N ILE A 130 12.79 -0.35 -6.54
CA ILE A 130 12.39 -0.24 -5.12
C ILE A 130 13.45 -0.89 -4.22
N ARG A 131 13.90 -2.10 -4.54
CA ARG A 131 14.90 -2.82 -3.73
C ARG A 131 16.26 -2.14 -3.74
N GLN A 132 16.67 -1.55 -4.84
CA GLN A 132 17.90 -0.76 -4.92
C GLN A 132 17.80 0.49 -4.04
N MET A 133 16.68 1.21 -4.09
CA MET A 133 16.42 2.36 -3.21
C MET A 133 16.42 1.96 -1.73
N MET A 134 15.75 0.86 -1.37
CA MET A 134 15.73 0.34 0.00
C MET A 134 17.15 0.04 0.49
N ARG A 135 17.99 -0.63 -0.31
CA ARG A 135 19.41 -0.92 0.02
C ARG A 135 20.22 0.35 0.26
N LYS A 136 20.13 1.31 -0.66
CA LYS A 136 20.87 2.56 -0.52
C LYS A 136 20.44 3.37 0.69
N LEU A 137 19.14 3.47 0.96
CA LEU A 137 18.62 4.14 2.15
C LEU A 137 19.07 3.44 3.42
N SER A 138 19.01 2.11 3.48
CA SER A 138 19.50 1.34 4.63
C SER A 138 21.01 1.54 4.87
N GLY A 139 21.83 1.51 3.83
CA GLY A 139 23.26 1.77 3.93
C GLY A 139 23.54 3.18 4.45
N PHE A 140 22.95 4.18 3.80
CA PHE A 140 23.08 5.58 4.20
C PHE A 140 22.71 5.84 5.67
N PHE A 141 21.54 5.34 6.11
CA PHE A 141 21.10 5.53 7.49
C PHE A 141 21.92 4.74 8.51
N SER A 142 22.44 3.57 8.14
CA SER A 142 23.39 2.83 8.97
C SER A 142 24.68 3.62 9.16
N ASP A 143 25.27 4.13 8.06
CA ASP A 143 26.61 4.71 8.06
C ASP A 143 26.65 6.10 8.70
N TYR A 144 25.67 6.97 8.40
CA TYR A 144 25.69 8.36 8.87
C TYR A 144 24.91 8.61 10.16
N PHE A 145 24.00 7.72 10.53
CA PHE A 145 23.07 7.94 11.65
C PHE A 145 23.03 6.79 12.66
N ASN A 146 23.76 5.69 12.43
CA ASN A 146 23.70 4.48 13.26
C ASN A 146 22.24 4.01 13.46
N CYS A 147 21.50 3.99 12.36
CA CYS A 147 20.10 3.60 12.31
C CYS A 147 19.90 2.30 11.50
N THR A 148 18.86 1.57 11.87
CA THR A 148 18.28 0.48 11.10
C THR A 148 17.02 1.00 10.42
N THR A 149 16.80 0.65 9.17
CA THR A 149 15.64 1.15 8.42
C THR A 149 14.46 0.17 8.49
N VAL A 150 13.27 0.71 8.74
CA VAL A 150 11.99 0.00 8.65
C VAL A 150 11.23 0.52 7.43
N PHE A 151 10.91 -0.37 6.51
CA PHE A 151 10.05 -0.08 5.37
C PHE A 151 8.67 -0.68 5.61
N MET A 152 7.61 0.07 5.33
CA MET A 152 6.25 -0.45 5.46
C MET A 152 5.27 0.19 4.48
N GLU A 153 4.21 -0.54 4.20
CA GLU A 153 3.09 -0.10 3.38
C GLU A 153 1.79 -0.64 3.97
N THR A 154 0.74 0.17 3.94
CA THR A 154 -0.63 -0.24 4.27
C THR A 154 -1.51 0.03 3.07
N VAL A 155 -2.18 -0.99 2.56
CA VAL A 155 -3.01 -0.91 1.36
C VAL A 155 -4.44 -1.32 1.71
N PHE A 156 -5.38 -0.43 1.41
CA PHE A 156 -6.82 -0.65 1.53
C PHE A 156 -7.44 -0.81 0.14
N VAL A 157 -8.37 -1.75 -0.03
CA VAL A 157 -9.10 -1.94 -1.29
C VAL A 157 -10.42 -1.15 -1.27
N ASN A 158 -11.03 -1.01 -0.09
CA ASN A 158 -12.27 -0.26 0.12
C ASN A 158 -12.08 1.23 -0.23
N LYS A 159 -12.92 1.71 -1.15
CA LYS A 159 -12.88 3.10 -1.63
C LYS A 159 -13.17 4.13 -0.52
N LYS A 160 -13.98 3.79 0.49
CA LYS A 160 -14.39 4.72 1.55
C LYS A 160 -13.29 4.99 2.57
N ARG A 161 -12.44 3.99 2.84
CA ARG A 161 -11.26 4.14 3.72
C ARG A 161 -10.06 4.73 3.01
N ASN A 162 -10.02 4.55 1.70
CA ASN A 162 -9.23 5.38 0.80
C ASN A 162 -9.86 6.77 0.66
N GLN A 163 -9.92 7.54 1.77
CA GLN A 163 -10.66 8.82 1.88
C GLN A 163 -10.20 9.93 0.92
N ASN A 164 -9.23 9.67 0.05
CA ASN A 164 -8.90 10.52 -1.08
C ASN A 164 -8.87 9.67 -2.34
N LEU A 165 -10.00 9.59 -3.04
CA LEU A 165 -10.09 8.94 -4.36
C LEU A 165 -9.02 9.49 -5.34
N SER A 166 -8.61 10.74 -5.14
CA SER A 166 -7.58 11.47 -5.90
C SER A 166 -6.11 11.21 -5.47
N SER A 167 -5.84 10.39 -4.45
CA SER A 167 -4.47 10.21 -3.92
C SER A 167 -4.06 8.75 -3.71
N ARG A 168 -4.52 7.82 -4.56
CA ARG A 168 -4.08 6.41 -4.58
C ARG A 168 -2.68 6.28 -5.16
N HIS A 169 -1.76 7.01 -4.55
CA HIS A 169 -0.38 6.98 -4.95
C HIS A 169 0.31 5.85 -4.22
N PHE A 170 1.10 5.07 -4.95
CA PHE A 170 1.90 4.03 -4.36
C PHE A 170 3.01 4.67 -3.49
N VAL A 171 2.98 4.38 -2.18
CA VAL A 171 3.91 4.92 -1.19
C VAL A 171 4.38 3.81 -0.26
N ILE A 172 5.70 3.59 -0.20
CA ILE A 172 6.35 2.82 0.87
C ILE A 172 6.96 3.83 1.83
N GLU A 173 6.56 3.78 3.09
CA GLU A 173 7.14 4.61 4.13
C GLU A 173 8.46 4.01 4.64
N CYS A 174 9.42 4.86 4.96
CA CYS A 174 10.77 4.51 5.41
C CYS A 174 11.09 5.23 6.72
N TYR A 175 11.28 4.46 7.79
CA TYR A 175 11.56 4.95 9.14
C TYR A 175 12.96 4.53 9.57
N PRO A 176 13.92 5.46 9.65
CA PRO A 176 15.23 5.18 10.23
C PRO A 176 15.10 5.16 11.75
N ILE A 177 15.08 3.97 12.34
CA ILE A 177 15.06 3.78 13.79
C ILE A 177 16.48 3.60 14.33
N LYS A 178 16.76 4.02 15.57
CA LYS A 178 18.05 3.78 16.23
C LYS A 178 18.36 2.28 16.19
N LYS A 179 19.60 1.93 15.81
CA LYS A 179 20.03 0.53 15.61
C LYS A 179 19.76 -0.39 16.81
N ARG A 180 19.83 0.14 18.04
CA ARG A 180 19.49 -0.59 19.26
C ARG A 180 18.07 -1.17 19.29
N PHE A 181 17.13 -0.58 18.54
CA PHE A 181 15.73 -1.01 18.48
C PHE A 181 15.45 -2.02 17.36
N GLU A 182 16.46 -2.49 16.63
CA GLU A 182 16.26 -3.43 15.51
C GLU A 182 15.59 -4.73 15.94
N THR A 183 16.11 -5.37 17.00
CA THR A 183 15.55 -6.62 17.54
C THR A 183 14.15 -6.39 18.11
N ASP A 184 13.98 -5.30 18.87
CA ASP A 184 12.69 -4.92 19.44
C ASP A 184 11.66 -4.67 18.35
N ALA A 185 12.00 -3.97 17.27
CA ALA A 185 11.08 -3.72 16.16
C ALA A 185 10.53 -5.03 15.59
N LYS A 186 11.37 -6.05 15.38
CA LYS A 186 10.91 -7.37 14.91
C LYS A 186 9.91 -7.99 15.89
N ILE A 187 10.18 -7.94 17.20
CA ILE A 187 9.30 -8.48 18.24
C ILE A 187 7.98 -7.71 18.32
N TYR A 188 8.04 -6.39 18.32
CA TYR A 188 6.88 -5.50 18.43
C TYR A 188 5.95 -5.65 17.23
N PHE A 189 6.49 -5.65 16.01
CA PHE A 189 5.67 -5.87 14.81
C PHE A 189 5.09 -7.28 14.76
N HIS A 190 5.87 -8.30 15.15
CA HIS A 190 5.36 -9.67 15.22
C HIS A 190 4.16 -9.76 16.18
N LYS A 191 4.29 -9.20 17.38
CA LYS A 191 3.22 -9.19 18.38
C LYS A 191 2.02 -8.37 17.91
N ALA A 192 2.25 -7.15 17.43
CA ALA A 192 1.17 -6.26 16.99
C ALA A 192 0.35 -6.86 15.85
N ILE A 193 0.96 -7.61 14.93
CA ILE A 193 0.24 -8.29 13.83
C ILE A 193 -0.57 -9.50 14.33
N LEU A 194 -0.08 -10.22 15.35
CA LEU A 194 -0.86 -11.33 15.93
C LEU A 194 -2.04 -10.82 16.76
N ASP A 195 -1.85 -9.69 17.43
CA ASP A 195 -2.84 -9.05 18.29
C ASP A 195 -3.82 -8.16 17.51
N CYS A 196 -3.55 -7.86 16.23
CA CYS A 196 -4.46 -7.05 15.42
C CYS A 196 -5.66 -7.86 14.91
N GLU A 197 -6.76 -7.14 14.64
CA GLU A 197 -8.03 -7.67 14.16
C GLU A 197 -8.66 -8.76 15.05
N GLN A 198 -9.75 -9.38 14.59
CA GLN A 198 -10.44 -10.43 15.33
C GLN A 198 -9.59 -11.70 15.43
N GLU A 199 -9.76 -12.48 16.51
CA GLU A 199 -9.01 -13.74 16.73
C GLU A 199 -9.31 -14.80 15.66
N TRP A 200 -10.51 -14.76 15.08
CA TRP A 200 -10.96 -15.68 14.05
C TRP A 200 -10.75 -15.09 12.64
N SER A 201 -9.52 -15.18 12.14
CA SER A 201 -9.21 -14.81 10.75
C SER A 201 -9.20 -16.03 9.83
N ILE A 202 -9.60 -15.87 8.57
CA ILE A 202 -9.55 -16.94 7.56
C ILE A 202 -8.10 -17.13 7.08
N ASN A 203 -7.41 -16.01 6.84
CA ASN A 203 -6.02 -15.97 6.45
C ASN A 203 -5.12 -16.10 7.67
N LYS A 204 -3.90 -16.62 7.45
CA LYS A 204 -2.85 -16.57 8.46
C LYS A 204 -2.59 -15.10 8.81
N LYS A 205 -2.75 -14.74 10.09
CA LYS A 205 -2.49 -13.37 10.57
C LYS A 205 -1.09 -12.88 10.20
N LEU A 206 -0.07 -13.73 10.37
CA LEU A 206 1.32 -13.35 10.14
C LEU A 206 1.98 -14.23 9.06
N ILE A 207 2.53 -13.57 8.05
CA ILE A 207 3.27 -14.19 6.95
C ILE A 207 4.72 -13.70 7.01
N LYS A 208 5.69 -14.60 7.17
CA LYS A 208 7.11 -14.24 7.18
C LYS A 208 7.63 -13.98 5.76
N LEU A 209 8.34 -12.86 5.59
CA LEU A 209 8.88 -12.46 4.30
C LEU A 209 10.26 -13.08 4.01
N GLU A 210 11.12 -13.32 5.01
CA GLU A 210 12.39 -14.07 4.87
C GLU A 210 13.22 -13.63 3.65
N ASN A 211 13.48 -12.32 3.53
CA ASN A 211 14.14 -11.68 2.38
C ASN A 211 13.50 -11.95 0.99
N ASN A 212 12.30 -12.54 0.93
CA ASN A 212 11.57 -12.74 -0.31
C ASN A 212 10.78 -11.50 -0.68
N PRO A 213 10.58 -11.26 -1.99
CA PRO A 213 9.69 -10.21 -2.43
C PRO A 213 8.27 -10.51 -1.94
N ILE A 214 7.63 -9.50 -1.35
CA ILE A 214 6.23 -9.53 -0.90
C ILE A 214 5.27 -10.00 -1.99
N THR A 215 5.59 -9.72 -3.27
CA THR A 215 4.82 -10.14 -4.45
C THR A 215 4.69 -11.65 -4.60
N ARG A 216 5.56 -12.43 -3.95
CA ARG A 216 5.50 -13.90 -3.91
C ARG A 216 4.76 -14.45 -2.69
N LYS A 217 4.61 -13.67 -1.63
CA LYS A 217 4.09 -14.12 -0.32
C LYS A 217 2.66 -13.62 -0.06
N LEU A 218 2.30 -12.45 -0.60
CA LEU A 218 0.97 -11.85 -0.43
C LEU A 218 0.18 -11.88 -1.76
N PRO A 219 -1.13 -12.19 -1.70
CA PRO A 219 -2.00 -12.19 -2.88
C PRO A 219 -2.28 -10.75 -3.36
N LYS A 220 -2.32 -10.57 -4.69
CA LYS A 220 -2.73 -9.29 -5.30
C LYS A 220 -4.24 -9.06 -5.15
N GLY A 221 -4.65 -7.80 -5.07
CA GLY A 221 -6.06 -7.41 -5.06
C GLY A 221 -6.77 -7.49 -3.70
N LEU A 222 -6.05 -7.84 -2.63
CA LEU A 222 -6.54 -7.79 -1.25
C LEU A 222 -5.88 -6.64 -0.48
N ALA A 223 -6.58 -6.14 0.54
CA ALA A 223 -6.02 -5.20 1.49
C ALA A 223 -4.94 -5.90 2.31
N HIS A 224 -3.83 -5.21 2.57
CA HIS A 224 -2.69 -5.82 3.23
C HIS A 224 -1.81 -4.78 3.91
N PHE A 225 -1.08 -5.24 4.91
CA PHE A 225 0.02 -4.54 5.55
C PHE A 225 1.29 -5.37 5.38
N TRP A 226 2.41 -4.72 5.13
CA TRP A 226 3.71 -5.37 5.26
C TRP A 226 4.75 -4.45 5.86
N VAL A 227 5.74 -5.06 6.50
CA VAL A 227 6.88 -4.41 7.11
C VAL A 227 8.16 -5.21 6.83
N SER A 228 9.24 -4.49 6.56
CA SER A 228 10.59 -5.03 6.34
C SER A 228 11.59 -4.23 7.18
N ILE A 229 12.47 -4.93 7.89
CA ILE A 229 13.29 -4.38 8.98
C ILE A 229 14.74 -4.80 8.77
N GLY A 230 15.61 -3.80 8.67
CA GLY A 230 17.06 -3.99 8.69
C GLY A 230 17.68 -4.46 7.37
N PRO A 231 18.97 -4.82 7.41
CA PRO A 231 19.79 -5.01 6.20
C PRO A 231 19.37 -6.23 5.37
N ASP A 232 18.87 -7.27 6.04
CA ASP A 232 18.39 -8.50 5.38
C ASP A 232 16.98 -8.34 4.79
N PHE A 233 16.32 -7.20 5.05
CA PHE A 233 14.96 -6.92 4.64
C PHE A 233 13.94 -7.98 5.08
N ASP A 234 14.20 -8.65 6.19
CA ASP A 234 13.25 -9.55 6.83
C ASP A 234 12.06 -8.80 7.40
N GLY A 235 10.95 -9.50 7.57
CA GLY A 235 9.78 -8.91 8.23
C GLY A 235 8.53 -9.72 7.98
N TYR A 236 7.40 -9.03 7.97
CA TYR A 236 6.09 -9.64 8.07
C TYR A 236 5.12 -9.03 7.07
N GLY A 237 4.21 -9.86 6.57
CA GLY A 237 3.02 -9.46 5.84
C GLY A 237 1.77 -9.91 6.58
N HIS A 238 0.67 -9.19 6.36
CA HIS A 238 -0.64 -9.44 6.93
C HIS A 238 -1.69 -9.08 5.89
N VAL A 239 -2.65 -9.98 5.64
CA VAL A 239 -3.82 -9.69 4.81
C VAL A 239 -4.87 -9.09 5.73
N ILE A 240 -5.32 -7.88 5.41
CA ILE A 240 -6.33 -7.15 6.18
C ILE A 240 -7.70 -7.65 5.76
N GLU A 241 -8.44 -8.26 6.69
CA GLU A 241 -9.75 -8.84 6.40
C GLU A 241 -10.88 -7.84 6.63
N ASP A 242 -10.79 -7.06 7.71
CA ASP A 242 -11.77 -6.03 8.03
C ASP A 242 -11.12 -4.64 7.98
N GLU A 243 -11.13 -4.09 6.78
CA GLU A 243 -10.60 -2.77 6.52
C GLU A 243 -11.21 -1.71 7.46
N ASP A 244 -12.48 -1.84 7.87
CA ASP A 244 -13.19 -0.83 8.66
C ASP A 244 -12.65 -0.66 10.09
N TYR A 245 -12.01 -1.68 10.64
CA TYR A 245 -11.40 -1.63 11.96
C TYR A 245 -9.87 -1.49 11.92
N PHE A 246 -9.22 -1.87 10.83
CA PHE A 246 -7.78 -1.75 10.72
C PHE A 246 -7.32 -0.28 10.65
N ASP A 247 -6.45 0.14 11.56
CA ASP A 247 -5.93 1.51 11.59
C ASP A 247 -4.92 1.73 10.45
N LYS A 248 -5.15 2.78 9.65
CA LYS A 248 -4.21 3.24 8.62
C LYS A 248 -2.82 3.60 9.15
N ASN A 249 -2.70 3.88 10.45
CA ASN A 249 -1.45 4.23 11.11
C ASN A 249 -0.85 3.07 11.90
N PHE A 250 -1.41 1.86 11.78
CA PHE A 250 -1.00 0.68 12.55
C PHE A 250 0.53 0.58 12.72
N GLY A 251 1.29 0.60 11.63
CA GLY A 251 2.75 0.49 11.73
C GLY A 251 3.44 1.69 12.40
N LYS A 252 2.88 2.90 12.28
CA LYS A 252 3.38 4.09 12.99
C LYS A 252 3.13 3.97 14.49
N ASP A 253 1.99 3.41 14.86
CA ASP A 253 1.61 3.23 16.26
C ASP A 253 2.50 2.17 16.92
N VAL A 254 2.89 1.11 16.18
CA VAL A 254 3.91 0.16 16.63
C VAL A 254 5.27 0.84 16.86
N ILE A 255 5.73 1.66 15.92
CA ILE A 255 7.01 2.38 16.05
C ILE A 255 6.97 3.38 17.22
N THR A 256 5.90 4.18 17.33
CA THR A 256 5.78 5.18 18.40
C THR A 256 5.65 4.56 19.78
N GLY A 257 4.92 3.43 19.90
CA GLY A 257 4.87 2.64 21.12
C GLY A 257 6.24 2.09 21.52
N MET A 258 7.04 1.63 20.56
CA MET A 258 8.43 1.17 20.82
C MET A 258 9.35 2.29 21.33
N TYR A 259 9.10 3.53 20.93
CA TYR A 259 9.87 4.70 21.39
C TYR A 259 9.29 5.36 22.65
N ASP A 260 8.17 4.89 23.17
CA ASP A 260 7.40 5.53 24.24
C ASP A 260 7.07 7.00 23.93
N ILE A 261 6.72 7.27 22.66
CA ILE A 261 6.35 8.61 22.18
C ILE A 261 4.83 8.71 22.14
N HIS A 262 4.28 9.67 22.88
CA HIS A 262 2.86 9.96 22.79
C HIS A 262 2.52 10.52 21.41
N ARG A 263 1.53 9.92 20.74
CA ARG A 263 1.06 10.36 19.43
C ARG A 263 0.47 11.76 19.53
N SER A 264 1.12 12.73 18.89
CA SER A 264 0.57 14.07 18.67
C SER A 264 0.02 14.16 17.25
N LYS A 265 -0.96 15.05 17.02
CA LYS A 265 -1.47 15.29 15.67
C LYS A 265 -0.33 15.78 14.79
N SER A 266 -0.11 15.11 13.66
CA SER A 266 0.83 15.54 12.64
C SER A 266 0.48 16.96 12.19
N ARG A 267 1.44 17.89 12.30
CA ARG A 267 1.28 19.29 11.87
C ARG A 267 2.19 19.53 10.67
N ASN A 268 1.69 20.25 9.68
CA ASN A 268 2.53 20.75 8.59
C ASN A 268 3.66 21.59 9.20
N GLU A 269 4.90 21.28 8.80
CA GLU A 269 6.02 22.19 9.03
C GLU A 269 5.90 23.37 8.08
N ASN A 270 6.38 24.55 8.52
CA ASN A 270 6.55 25.67 7.60
C ASN A 270 7.71 25.37 6.63
N PHE A 271 7.79 26.14 5.54
CA PHE A 271 8.79 25.92 4.50
C PHE A 271 10.24 26.05 5.00
N ASP A 272 10.51 26.99 5.90
CA ASP A 272 11.86 27.25 6.41
C ASP A 272 12.38 26.10 7.29
N ASP A 273 11.51 25.56 8.14
CA ASP A 273 11.81 24.40 8.99
C ASP A 273 12.05 23.15 8.13
N GLN A 274 11.25 22.94 7.10
CA GLN A 274 11.46 21.87 6.11
C GLN A 274 12.83 22.02 5.42
N MET A 275 13.18 23.24 4.98
CA MET A 275 14.44 23.52 4.30
C MET A 275 15.64 23.30 5.23
N LYS A 276 15.52 23.71 6.50
CA LYS A 276 16.57 23.49 7.51
C LYS A 276 16.80 22.01 7.76
N ARG A 277 15.72 21.25 7.98
CA ARG A 277 15.77 19.79 8.23
C ARG A 277 16.39 19.06 7.05
N ILE A 278 15.99 19.40 5.83
CA ILE A 278 16.46 18.66 4.67
C ILE A 278 17.89 19.01 4.28
N LYS A 279 18.36 20.24 4.57
CA LYS A 279 19.71 20.68 4.19
C LYS A 279 20.78 19.74 4.74
N GLU A 280 20.70 19.40 6.04
CA GLU A 280 21.66 18.49 6.67
C GLU A 280 21.64 17.10 6.02
N LEU A 281 20.45 16.54 5.84
CA LEU A 281 20.30 15.21 5.26
C LEU A 281 20.78 15.18 3.80
N LYS A 282 20.48 16.19 2.99
CA LYS A 282 20.95 16.29 1.61
C LYS A 282 22.46 16.43 1.51
N THR A 283 23.09 17.18 2.42
CA THR A 283 24.57 17.27 2.46
C THR A 283 25.18 15.89 2.70
N LYS A 284 24.74 15.16 3.73
CA LYS A 284 25.20 13.80 4.02
C LYS A 284 24.86 12.82 2.89
N TRP A 285 23.68 12.93 2.29
CA TRP A 285 23.25 12.09 1.18
C TRP A 285 24.10 12.28 -0.07
N ASN A 286 24.47 13.52 -0.38
CA ASN A 286 25.36 13.81 -1.51
C ASN A 286 26.78 13.31 -1.24
N ASP A 287 27.28 13.42 -0.01
CA ASP A 287 28.57 12.88 0.42
C ASP A 287 28.62 11.35 0.29
N TYR A 288 27.52 10.66 0.63
CA TYR A 288 27.41 9.20 0.47
C TYR A 288 27.35 8.73 -0.99
N ASN A 289 26.84 9.57 -1.91
CA ASN A 289 26.66 9.20 -3.32
C ASN A 289 27.70 9.85 -4.25
N GLY A 290 28.59 10.71 -3.74
CA GLY A 290 29.67 11.36 -4.47
C GLY A 290 30.87 10.44 -4.64
#